data_AF-A0A7J9YAU0-F1
#
_entry.id   AF-A0A7J9YAU0-F1
#
_cell.length_a   1.000
_cell.length_b   1.000
_cell.length_c   1.000
_cell.angle_alpha   90.00
_cell.angle_beta   90.00
_cell.angle_gamma   90.00
#
_symmetry.space_group_name_H-M   'P 1'
#
loop_
_entity.id
_entity.type
_entity.pdbx_description
1 polymer ?
#
loop_
_entity_poly.entity_id
_entity_poly.type
_entity_poly.pdbx_seq_one_letter_code
_entity_poly.pdbx_strand_id
1 'polypeptide(L)' 'RMLSEGRTLVLVSHRESDLTRFCKRGLLLDHGRLVVDGTLDEALSAYQDGS' A
#
# COMPACT_ATOMS: atom_id res chain seq x y z
N ARG A 1 -15.39 15.12 -2.33
CA ARG A 1 -14.81 14.02 -3.15
C ARG A 1 -13.30 14.01 -2.89
N MET A 2 -12.80 13.14 -2.02
CA MET A 2 -11.47 13.32 -1.38
C MET A 2 -10.29 13.18 -2.36
N LEU A 3 -10.45 12.34 -3.40
CA LEU A 3 -9.39 11.98 -4.36
C LEU A 3 -9.46 12.71 -5.72
N SER A 4 -10.47 13.55 -5.98
CA SER A 4 -10.75 14.04 -7.34
C SER A 4 -10.04 15.34 -7.75
N GLU A 5 -9.20 15.91 -6.90
CA GLU A 5 -8.60 17.24 -7.12
C GLU A 5 -7.08 17.17 -7.36
N GLY A 6 -6.57 16.06 -7.89
CA GLY A 6 -5.13 15.90 -8.16
C GLY A 6 -4.26 15.80 -6.90
N ARG A 7 -4.86 15.46 -5.76
CA ARG A 7 -4.18 15.30 -4.47
C ARG A 7 -3.62 13.89 -4.33
N THR A 8 -2.36 13.76 -3.91
CA THR A 8 -1.78 12.47 -3.50
C THR A 8 -2.23 12.13 -2.08
N LEU A 9 -2.88 10.98 -1.92
CA LEU A 9 -3.23 10.41 -0.61
C LEU A 9 -2.25 9.28 -0.30
N VAL A 10 -1.58 9.37 0.85
CA VAL A 10 -0.84 8.25 1.43
C VAL A 10 -1.70 7.65 2.54
N LEU A 11 -2.05 6.37 2.41
CA LEU A 11 -2.85 5.64 3.39
C LEU A 11 -1.98 4.53 3.99
N VAL A 12 -1.91 4.47 5.31
CA VAL A 12 -1.22 3.41 6.08
C VAL A 12 -2.26 2.74 6.97
N SER A 13 -2.44 1.44 6.82
CA SER A 13 -3.37 0.64 7.61
C SER A 13 -2.82 -0.76 7.81
N HIS A 14 -3.14 -1.36 8.96
CA HIS A 14 -2.91 -2.79 9.21
C HIS A 14 -4.13 -3.65 8.81
N ARG A 15 -5.22 -3.03 8.36
CA ARG A 15 -6.41 -3.73 7.85
C ARG A 15 -6.37 -3.76 6.32
N GLU A 16 -6.15 -4.94 5.76
CA GLU A 16 -6.09 -5.17 4.31
C GLU A 16 -7.34 -4.68 3.57
N SER A 17 -8.52 -4.78 4.20
CA SER A 17 -9.79 -4.32 3.64
C SER A 17 -9.88 -2.80 3.43
N ASP A 18 -9.14 -2.00 4.19
CA ASP A 18 -9.05 -0.55 3.93
C ASP A 18 -8.14 -0.28 2.74
N LEU A 19 -7.01 -0.98 2.67
CA LEU A 19 -6.01 -0.80 1.61
C LEU A 19 -6.61 -1.16 0.25
N THR A 20 -7.23 -2.34 0.13
CA THR A 20 -7.85 -2.82 -1.10
C THR A 20 -9.00 -1.94 -1.58
N ARG A 21 -9.68 -1.24 -0.67
CA ARG A 21 -10.77 -0.31 -1.00
C ARG A 21 -10.29 1.02 -1.58
N PHE A 22 -9.12 1.50 -1.18
CA PHE A 22 -8.68 2.88 -1.47
C PHE A 22 -7.37 2.99 -2.25
N CYS A 23 -6.53 1.96 -2.25
CA CYS A 23 -5.19 1.98 -2.83
C CYS A 23 -5.11 1.05 -4.06
N LYS A 24 -4.34 1.50 -5.07
CA LYS A 24 -4.00 0.70 -6.26
C LYS A 24 -2.50 0.40 -6.36
N ARG A 25 -1.67 1.31 -5.83
CA ARG A 25 -0.22 1.17 -5.69
C ARG A 25 0.09 0.82 -4.23
N GLY A 26 0.99 -0.13 -4.01
CA GLY A 26 1.49 -0.53 -2.71
C GLY A 26 2.98 -0.21 -2.58
N LEU A 27 3.37 0.24 -1.39
CA LEU A 27 4.77 0.40 -1.00
C LEU A 27 5.01 -0.48 0.22
N LEU A 28 6.01 -1.35 0.18
CA LEU A 28 6.44 -2.13 1.34
C LEU A 28 7.80 -1.64 1.81
N LEU A 29 7.87 -1.28 3.10
CA LEU A 29 9.12 -0.95 3.77
C LEU A 29 9.51 -2.10 4.68
N ASP A 30 10.74 -2.56 4.54
CA ASP A 30 11.37 -3.52 5.45
C ASP A 30 12.63 -2.89 6.05
N HIS A 31 12.71 -2.83 7.38
CA HIS A 31 13.81 -2.20 8.12
C HIS A 31 14.25 -0.81 7.56
N GLY A 32 13.28 0.01 7.15
CA GLY A 32 13.53 1.35 6.59
C GLY A 32 13.97 1.38 5.12
N ARG A 33 13.96 0.24 4.42
CA ARG A 33 14.25 0.13 2.99
C ARG A 33 12.96 -0.15 2.21
N LEU A 34 12.80 0.51 1.07
CA LEU A 34 11.73 0.22 0.13
C LEU A 34 12.04 -1.08 -0.61
N VAL A 35 11.26 -2.12 -0.34
CA VAL A 35 11.44 -3.47 -0.92
C VAL A 35 10.38 -3.79 -1.96
N VAL A 36 9.22 -3.15 -1.91
CA VAL A 36 8.21 -3.19 -2.98
C VAL A 36 7.75 -1.79 -3.32
N ASP A 37 7.72 -1.50 -4.61
CA ASP A 37 7.05 -0.34 -5.19
C ASP A 37 6.30 -0.80 -6.44
N GLY A 38 5.01 -1.06 -6.30
CA GLY A 38 4.24 -1.74 -7.33
C GLY A 38 2.74 -1.69 -7.05
N THR A 39 2.02 -2.71 -7.50
CA THR A 39 0.60 -2.89 -7.19
C THR A 39 0.40 -3.16 -5.70
N LEU A 40 -0.82 -2.91 -5.20
CA LEU A 40 -1.16 -3.26 -3.83
C LEU A 40 -1.01 -4.77 -3.59
N ASP A 41 -1.40 -5.60 -4.56
CA ASP A 41 -1.36 -7.06 -4.47
C ASP A 41 0.09 -7.57 -4.32
N GLU A 42 1.03 -7.01 -5.09
CA GLU A 42 2.46 -7.32 -4.96
C GLU A 42 2.99 -6.98 -3.56
N ALA A 43 2.60 -5.82 -3.03
CA ALA A 43 3.03 -5.40 -1.69
C ALA A 43 2.40 -6.27 -0.58
N LEU A 44 1.14 -6.68 -0.72
CA LEU A 44 0.45 -7.55 0.23
C LEU A 44 1.02 -8.98 0.20
N SER A 45 1.29 -9.53 -0.98
CA SER A 45 1.93 -10.84 -1.12
C SER A 45 3.30 -10.84 -0.43
N ALA A 46 4.14 -9.84 -0.70
CA ALA A 46 5.46 -9.74 -0.09
C ALA A 46 5.40 -9.51 1.44
N TYR A 47 4.38 -8.80 1.94
CA TYR A 47 4.17 -8.61 3.37
C TYR A 47 3.78 -9.92 4.08
N GLN A 48 2.94 -10.74 3.45
CA GLN A 48 2.53 -12.04 3.99
C GLN A 48 3.67 -13.06 4.01
N ASP A 49 4.55 -13.03 3.00
CA ASP A 49 5.71 -13.94 2.90
C ASP A 49 6.78 -13.68 3.97
N GLY A 50 6.88 -12.45 4.47
CA GLY A 50 7.88 -12.03 5.47
C GLY A 50 7.38 -11.99 6.92
N SER A 51 6.11 -12.30 7.17
CA SER A 51 5.46 -12.22 8.50
C SER A 51 5.38 -13.54 9.25
#